data_AF-A0A6L7MCC7-F1
#
_entry.id   AF-A0A6L7MCC7-F1
#
_cell.length_a   1.000
_cell.length_b   1.000
_cell.length_c   1.000
_cell.angle_alpha   90.00
_cell.angle_beta   90.00
_cell.angle_gamma   90.00
#
_symmetry.space_group_name_H-M   'P 1'
#
loop_
_entity.id
_entity.type
_entity.pdbx_description
1 polymer ?
#
loop_
_entity_poly.entity_id
_entity_poly.type
_entity_poly.pdbx_seq_one_letter_code
_entity_poly.pdbx_strand_id
1 'polypeptide(L)' 'IVVNYLRELASSFHRFYNAHQVLVPEPEMRNARLKLIRATQIVLENGLKLLDVSAPEQM' A
#
# COMPACT_ATOMS: atom_id res chain seq x y z
N ILE A 1 -12.52 -14.12 -3.67
CA ILE A 1 -11.50 -14.13 -2.59
C ILE A 1 -10.50 -12.99 -2.80
N VAL A 2 -9.75 -12.95 -3.91
CA VAL A 2 -8.74 -11.92 -4.20
C VAL A 2 -9.28 -10.49 -4.11
N VAL A 3 -10.45 -10.20 -4.70
CA VAL A 3 -11.08 -8.87 -4.64
C VAL A 3 -11.31 -8.38 -3.20
N ASN A 4 -11.88 -9.23 -2.34
CA ASN A 4 -12.15 -8.87 -0.95
C ASN A 4 -10.84 -8.62 -0.18
N TYR A 5 -9.82 -9.45 -0.40
CA TYR A 5 -8.49 -9.26 0.18
C TYR A 5 -7.88 -7.91 -0.23
N LEU A 6 -7.91 -7.56 -1.52
CA LEU A 6 -7.36 -6.28 -2.00
C LEU A 6 -8.11 -5.09 -1.42
N ARG A 7 -9.43 -5.18 -1.29
CA ARG A 7 -10.25 -4.15 -0.64
C ARG A 7 -9.89 -3.97 0.83
N GLU A 8 -9.71 -5.06 1.57
CA GLU A 8 -9.33 -5.03 2.98
C GLU A 8 -7.89 -4.53 3.18
N LEU A 9 -6.97 -4.93 2.30
CA LEU A 9 -5.59 -4.46 2.27
C LEU A 9 -5.54 -2.94 2.03
N ALA A 10 -6.25 -2.46 0.99
CA ALA A 10 -6.34 -1.03 0.69
C ALA A 10 -6.94 -0.23 1.86
N SER A 11 -7.99 -0.75 2.50
CA SER A 11 -8.60 -0.12 3.67
C SER A 11 -7.64 -0.06 4.87
N SER A 12 -6.87 -1.12 5.09
CA SER A 12 -5.89 -1.17 6.17
C SER A 12 -4.71 -0.25 5.91
N PHE A 13 -4.25 -0.17 4.66
CA PHE A 13 -3.24 0.77 4.21
C PHE A 13 -3.68 2.22 4.40
N HIS A 14 -4.93 2.55 4.04
CA HIS A 14 -5.48 3.89 4.23
C HIS A 14 -5.51 4.29 5.72
N ARG A 15 -5.93 3.37 6.61
CA ARG A 15 -5.87 3.60 8.06
C ARG A 15 -4.43 3.83 8.55
N PHE A 16 -3.48 3.00 8.09
CA PHE A 16 -2.06 3.16 8.41
C PHE A 16 -1.54 4.54 7.99
N TYR A 17 -1.84 4.96 6.76
CA TYR A 17 -1.34 6.23 6.21
C TYR A 17 -1.88 7.44 6.97
N ASN A 18 -3.17 7.41 7.37
CA ASN A 18 -3.75 8.49 8.19
C ASN A 18 -3.22 8.50 9.62
N ALA A 19 -2.92 7.33 10.21
CA ALA A 19 -2.47 7.22 11.58
C ALA A 19 -0.96 7.53 11.75
N HIS A 20 -0.17 7.42 10.69
CA HIS A 20 1.29 7.51 10.77
C HIS A 20 1.89 8.40 9.69
N GLN A 21 2.50 9.51 10.10
CA GLN A 21 3.31 10.34 9.21
C GLN A 21 4.49 9.52 8.66
N VAL A 22 4.62 9.44 7.35
CA VAL A 22 5.67 8.62 6.71
C VAL A 22 7.00 9.36 6.66
N LEU A 23 6.96 10.63 6.24
CA LEU A 23 8.15 11.47 6.11
C LEU A 23 8.48 12.11 7.45
N VAL A 24 9.21 11.36 8.28
CA VAL A 24 9.70 11.80 9.59
C VAL A 24 11.23 11.97 9.58
N PRO A 25 11.79 12.77 10.51
CA PRO A 25 13.24 12.98 10.60
C PRO A 25 14.01 11.69 10.89
N GLU A 26 13.43 10.77 11.66
CA GLU A 26 14.09 9.54 12.10
C GLU A 26 14.27 8.58 10.90
N PRO A 27 15.52 8.33 10.46
CA PRO A 27 15.77 7.62 9.21
C PRO A 27 15.33 6.15 9.28
N GLU A 28 15.50 5.49 10.41
CA GLU A 28 15.08 4.08 10.58
C GLU A 28 13.57 3.93 10.46
N MET A 29 12.81 4.77 11.18
CA MET A 29 11.35 4.76 11.17
C MET A 29 10.80 5.11 9.78
N ARG A 30 11.32 6.19 9.17
CA ARG A 30 10.96 6.61 7.81
C ARG A 30 11.21 5.48 6.81
N ASN A 31 12.40 4.89 6.82
CA ASN A 31 12.78 3.85 5.87
C ASN A 31 11.95 2.58 6.07
N ALA A 32 11.63 2.20 7.31
CA ALA A 32 10.74 1.08 7.59
C ALA A 32 9.34 1.30 7.00
N ARG A 33 8.76 2.49 7.20
CA ARG A 33 7.44 2.87 6.65
C ARG A 33 7.46 2.89 5.12
N LEU A 34 8.50 3.45 4.50
CA LEU A 34 8.66 3.45 3.03
C LEU A 34 8.74 2.04 2.45
N LYS A 35 9.48 1.12 3.10
CA LYS A 35 9.55 -0.29 2.69
C LYS A 35 8.18 -0.97 2.79
N LEU A 36 7.43 -0.72 3.86
CA LEU A 36 6.08 -1.25 4.04
C LEU A 36 5.15 -0.75 2.92
N ILE A 37 5.15 0.56 2.65
CA ILE A 37 4.35 1.17 1.57
C ILE A 37 4.69 0.53 0.23
N ARG A 38 5.98 0.38 -0.10
CA ARG A 38 6.40 -0.23 -1.36
C ARG A 38 5.95 -1.69 -1.46
N ALA A 39 6.04 -2.46 -0.38
CA ALA A 39 5.55 -3.83 -0.36
C ALA A 39 4.04 -3.90 -0.58
N THR A 40 3.26 -3.02 0.06
CA THR A 40 1.81 -2.93 -0.15
C THR A 40 1.47 -2.56 -1.59
N GLN A 41 2.20 -1.61 -2.19
CA GLN A 41 2.02 -1.22 -3.59
C GLN A 41 2.20 -2.42 -4.54
N ILE A 42 3.27 -3.21 -4.36
CA ILE A 42 3.54 -4.40 -5.18
C ILE A 42 2.41 -5.43 -5.05
N VAL A 43 1.89 -5.66 -3.84
CA VAL A 43 0.79 -6.61 -3.63
C VAL A 43 -0.49 -6.12 -4.30
N LEU A 44 -0.81 -4.83 -4.20
CA LEU A 44 -1.97 -4.24 -4.86
C LEU A 44 -1.85 -4.32 -6.39
N GLU A 45 -0.69 -3.98 -6.95
CA GLU A 45 -0.42 -4.05 -8.39
C GLU A 45 -0.59 -5.48 -8.93
N ASN A 46 0.05 -6.46 -8.26
CA ASN A 46 -0.08 -7.86 -8.64
C ASN A 46 -1.52 -8.36 -8.52
N GLY A 47 -2.22 -7.97 -7.45
CA GLY A 47 -3.60 -8.35 -7.23
C GLY A 47 -4.55 -7.78 -8.27
N LEU A 48 -4.42 -6.49 -8.62
CA LEU A 48 -5.22 -5.85 -9.66
C LEU A 48 -4.93 -6.44 -11.04
N LYS A 49 -3.66 -6.73 -11.33
CA LYS A 49 -3.25 -7.42 -12.56
C LYS A 49 -3.88 -8.81 -12.70
N LEU A 50 -3.99 -9.57 -11.61
CA LEU A 50 -4.69 -10.88 -11.61
C LEU A 50 -6.19 -10.75 -11.91
N LEU A 51 -6.76 -9.56 -11.70
CA LEU A 51 -8.16 -9.24 -11.98
C LEU A 51 -8.36 -8.57 -13.35
N ASP A 52 -7.29 -8.43 -14.14
CA ASP A 52 -7.28 -7.67 -15.40
C ASP A 52 -7.73 -6.21 -15.25
N VAL A 53 -7.38 -5.60 -14.10
CA VAL A 53 -7.67 -4.19 -13.78
C VAL A 53 -6.37 -3.39 -13.78
N SER A 54 -6.40 -2.18 -14.35
CA SER A 54 -5.27 -1.26 -14.35
C SER A 54 -4.94 -0.76 -12.92
N ALA A 55 -3.65 -0.72 -12.58
CA ALA A 55 -3.14 -0.10 -11.35
C ALA A 55 -2.36 1.17 -11.71
N PRO A 56 -3.01 2.34 -11.83
CA PRO A 56 -2.34 3.56 -12.25
C PRO A 56 -1.38 4.09 -11.18
N GLU A 57 -0.24 4.64 -11.60
CA GLU A 57 0.76 5.25 -10.69
C GLU A 57 0.26 6.56 -10.06
N GLN A 58 -0.68 7.22 -10.72
CA GLN A 58 -1.34 8.46 -10.28
C GLN A 58 -2.83 8.34 -10.60
N MET A 59 -3.69 8.71 -9.65
CA MET A 59 -5.14 8.80 -9.84
C MET A 59 -5.54 10.23 -10.18
#